data_AF-S4UJ57-F1
#
_entry.id   AF-S4UJ57-F1
#
_cell.length_a   1.000
_cell.length_b   1.000
_cell.length_c   1.000
_cell.angle_alpha   90.00
_cell.angle_beta   90.00
_cell.angle_gamma   90.00
#
_symmetry.space_group_name_H-M   'P 1'
#
loop_
_entity.id
_entity.type
_entity.pdbx_description
1 polymer ?
#
loop_
_entity_poly.entity_id
_entity_poly.type
_entity_poly.pdbx_seq_one_letter_code
_entity_poly.pdbx_strand_id
1 'polypeptide(L)'
;MKHFPSKVLTAAILAALSGSAMADNAPTADEIAKAALVNSYNNTQDINGFTVGDTIYDIKNDKITKKEATEADVEADDFKGLGLKEVVAQHDQSLADLTETVNENSEALVKTAAVVNDISADVKANTAAIGENKAAIAKKADQTALDAVSEKVTANETAIATKADKTELDKVSGKVTDNETAIGKKANSADVY
;
A
#
# COMPACT_ATOMS: atom_id res chain seq x y z
N MET A 1 -9.17 -78.79 -28.31
CA MET A 1 -8.99 -77.32 -28.32
C MET A 1 -8.41 -76.94 -29.68
N LYS A 2 -9.13 -76.18 -30.50
CA LYS A 2 -8.63 -75.81 -31.84
C LYS A 2 -7.44 -74.88 -31.65
N HIS A 3 -6.25 -75.37 -31.99
CA HIS A 3 -5.03 -74.58 -32.00
C HIS A 3 -5.19 -73.55 -33.12
N PHE A 4 -5.55 -72.31 -32.78
CA PHE A 4 -5.55 -71.25 -33.77
C PHE A 4 -4.09 -70.97 -34.11
N PRO A 5 -3.66 -71.14 -35.38
CA PRO A 5 -2.28 -70.90 -35.74
C PRO A 5 -1.99 -69.40 -35.54
N SER A 6 -0.92 -69.08 -34.80
CA SER A 6 -0.50 -67.71 -34.41
C SER A 6 -0.59 -66.70 -35.56
N LYS A 7 -0.33 -67.13 -36.80
CA LYS A 7 -0.43 -66.30 -38.01
C LYS A 7 -1.84 -65.72 -38.26
N VAL A 8 -2.90 -66.44 -37.88
CA VAL A 8 -4.29 -65.98 -38.05
C VAL A 8 -4.65 -64.92 -37.01
N LEU A 9 -4.11 -65.03 -35.79
CA LEU A 9 -4.30 -64.02 -34.76
C LEU A 9 -3.52 -62.73 -35.10
N THR A 10 -2.29 -62.87 -35.58
CA THR A 10 -1.48 -61.73 -36.05
C THR A 10 -2.13 -61.05 -37.26
N ALA A 11 -2.66 -61.80 -38.24
CA ALA A 11 -3.36 -61.25 -39.39
C ALA A 11 -4.68 -60.54 -39.01
N ALA A 12 -5.40 -61.05 -38.00
CA ALA A 12 -6.64 -60.43 -37.52
C ALA A 12 -6.38 -59.11 -36.76
N ILE A 13 -5.32 -59.04 -35.96
CA ILE A 13 -4.88 -57.80 -35.30
C ILE A 13 -4.45 -56.77 -36.36
N LEU A 14 -3.69 -57.20 -37.37
CA LEU A 14 -3.23 -56.34 -38.46
C LEU A 14 -4.40 -55.76 -39.28
N ALA A 15 -5.38 -56.58 -39.64
CA ALA A 15 -6.58 -56.15 -40.38
C ALA A 15 -7.50 -55.22 -39.57
N ALA A 16 -7.55 -55.38 -38.24
CA ALA A 16 -8.34 -54.53 -37.36
C ALA A 16 -7.70 -53.13 -37.16
N LEU A 17 -6.38 -53.02 -37.24
CA LEU A 17 -5.69 -51.73 -37.12
C LEU A 17 -5.49 -50.99 -38.46
N SER A 18 -5.41 -51.68 -39.60
CA SER A 18 -5.06 -51.02 -40.89
C SER A 18 -6.23 -50.74 -41.83
N GLY A 19 -7.45 -51.21 -41.53
CA GLY A 19 -8.67 -50.89 -42.30
C GLY A 19 -8.66 -51.22 -43.81
N SER A 20 -7.65 -51.92 -44.32
CA SER A 20 -7.50 -52.21 -45.74
C SER A 20 -6.60 -53.42 -45.99
N ALA A 21 -6.83 -54.06 -47.15
CA ALA A 21 -6.16 -55.27 -47.62
C ALA A 21 -4.63 -55.16 -47.52
N MET A 22 -4.00 -56.28 -47.14
CA MET A 22 -2.55 -56.49 -46.99
C MET A 22 -1.74 -55.66 -47.99
N ALA A 23 -1.20 -54.54 -47.51
CA ALA A 23 -0.12 -53.85 -48.20
C ALA A 23 1.11 -54.76 -48.18
N ASP A 24 1.83 -54.85 -49.30
CA ASP A 24 3.09 -55.62 -49.47
C ASP A 24 4.23 -55.23 -48.50
N ASN A 25 3.97 -54.32 -47.55
CA ASN A 25 4.93 -53.82 -46.57
C ASN A 25 4.26 -53.43 -45.23
N ALA A 26 3.30 -54.22 -44.75
CA ALA A 26 2.74 -54.01 -43.41
C ALA A 26 3.80 -54.31 -42.33
N PRO A 27 3.93 -53.48 -41.28
CA PRO A 27 4.95 -53.68 -40.25
C PRO A 27 4.73 -55.02 -39.54
N THR A 28 5.83 -55.72 -39.35
CA THR A 28 5.89 -56.98 -38.63
C THR A 28 5.53 -56.78 -37.16
N ALA A 29 5.11 -57.86 -36.48
CA ALA A 29 4.82 -57.80 -35.04
C ALA A 29 6.03 -57.34 -34.21
N ASP A 30 7.26 -57.63 -34.66
CA ASP A 30 8.50 -57.18 -34.03
C ASP A 30 8.72 -55.67 -34.19
N GLU A 31 8.45 -55.11 -35.38
CA GLU A 31 8.52 -53.66 -35.63
C GLU A 31 7.51 -52.90 -34.78
N ILE A 32 6.28 -53.40 -34.69
CA ILE A 32 5.22 -52.82 -33.84
C ILE A 32 5.63 -52.86 -32.36
N ALA A 33 6.15 -53.99 -31.88
CA ALA A 33 6.56 -54.14 -30.49
C ALA A 33 7.72 -53.20 -30.12
N LYS A 34 8.71 -53.04 -31.02
CA LYS A 34 9.84 -52.14 -30.82
C LYS A 34 9.41 -50.67 -30.84
N ALA A 35 8.52 -50.28 -31.75
CA ALA A 35 7.98 -48.92 -31.78
C ALA A 35 7.19 -48.60 -30.51
N ALA A 36 6.38 -49.54 -30.01
CA ALA A 36 5.66 -49.40 -28.75
C ALA A 36 6.62 -49.24 -27.55
N LEU A 37 7.71 -50.02 -27.50
CA LEU A 37 8.73 -49.92 -26.46
C LEU A 37 9.42 -48.55 -26.48
N VAL A 38 9.81 -48.07 -27.66
CA VAL A 38 10.44 -46.75 -27.83
C VAL A 38 9.50 -45.62 -27.42
N ASN A 39 8.23 -45.66 -27.85
CA ASN A 39 7.26 -44.65 -27.44
C ASN A 39 7.03 -44.67 -25.94
N SER A 40 6.98 -45.86 -25.31
CA SER A 40 6.88 -45.96 -23.86
C SER A 40 8.10 -45.39 -23.15
N TYR A 41 9.29 -45.56 -23.72
CA TYR A 41 10.52 -45.00 -23.18
C TYR A 41 10.53 -43.47 -23.30
N ASN A 42 10.19 -42.92 -24.46
CA ASN A 42 10.13 -41.46 -24.67
C ASN A 42 9.07 -40.82 -23.77
N ASN A 43 7.87 -41.40 -23.68
CA ASN A 43 6.85 -40.93 -22.74
C ASN A 43 7.33 -40.98 -21.28
N THR A 44 8.21 -41.93 -20.93
CA THR A 44 8.81 -42.00 -19.60
C THR A 44 9.78 -40.84 -19.37
N GLN A 45 10.54 -40.44 -20.38
CA GLN A 45 11.40 -39.25 -20.32
C GLN A 45 10.57 -37.96 -20.29
N ASP A 46 9.51 -37.83 -21.07
CA ASP A 46 8.62 -36.65 -21.02
C ASP A 46 8.02 -36.46 -19.62
N ILE A 47 7.69 -37.57 -18.93
CA ILE A 47 7.10 -37.53 -17.59
C ILE A 47 8.15 -37.25 -16.50
N ASN A 48 9.32 -37.87 -16.58
CA ASN A 48 10.32 -37.86 -15.48
C ASN A 48 11.56 -36.99 -15.75
N GLY A 49 11.69 -36.45 -16.96
CA GLY A 49 12.86 -35.72 -17.42
C GLY A 49 13.94 -36.61 -18.05
N PHE A 50 14.92 -35.93 -18.63
CA PHE A 50 16.17 -36.50 -19.13
C PHE A 50 17.28 -35.47 -19.03
N THR A 51 18.52 -35.95 -19.01
CA THR A 51 19.74 -35.13 -18.88
C THR A 51 20.73 -35.44 -19.98
N VAL A 52 21.76 -34.59 -20.13
CA VAL A 52 22.85 -34.83 -21.08
C VAL A 52 23.49 -36.20 -20.83
N GLY A 53 23.65 -36.98 -21.90
CA GLY A 53 24.16 -38.35 -21.85
C GLY A 53 23.07 -39.41 -21.76
N ASP A 54 21.82 -39.07 -21.41
CA ASP A 54 20.73 -40.04 -21.43
C ASP A 54 20.43 -40.51 -22.85
N THR A 55 20.04 -41.78 -23.00
CA THR A 55 19.68 -42.30 -24.32
C THR A 55 18.35 -41.69 -24.76
N ILE A 56 18.30 -41.18 -25.99
CA ILE A 56 17.08 -40.74 -26.68
C ILE A 56 16.86 -41.66 -27.88
N TYR A 57 15.61 -42.11 -28.05
CA TYR A 57 15.19 -42.89 -29.20
C TYR A 57 14.31 -42.07 -30.14
N ASP A 58 14.68 -42.03 -31.41
CA ASP A 58 13.88 -41.43 -32.48
C ASP A 58 13.25 -42.54 -33.33
N ILE A 59 12.00 -42.35 -33.76
CA ILE A 59 11.36 -43.16 -34.80
C ILE A 59 11.28 -42.31 -36.07
N LYS A 60 12.08 -42.65 -37.09
CA LYS A 60 12.09 -41.97 -38.40
C LYS A 60 11.95 -43.00 -39.51
N ASN A 61 10.95 -42.82 -40.38
CA ASN A 61 10.68 -43.71 -41.52
C ASN A 61 10.69 -45.20 -41.11
N ASP A 62 9.93 -45.54 -40.06
CA ASP A 62 9.80 -46.90 -39.50
C ASP A 62 11.11 -47.51 -38.97
N LYS A 63 12.17 -46.71 -38.79
CA LYS A 63 13.43 -47.13 -38.19
C LYS A 63 13.65 -46.44 -36.85
N ILE A 64 14.07 -47.24 -35.88
CA ILE A 64 14.46 -46.76 -34.56
C ILE A 64 15.94 -46.38 -34.61
N THR A 65 16.24 -45.14 -34.27
CA THR A 65 17.61 -44.67 -34.07
C THR A 65 17.81 -44.29 -32.61
N LYS A 66 19.01 -44.53 -32.08
CA LYS A 66 19.40 -44.12 -30.73
C LYS A 66 20.51 -43.09 -30.80
N LYS A 67 20.49 -42.13 -29.88
CA LYS A 67 21.59 -41.18 -29.64
C LYS A 67 21.69 -40.90 -28.14
N GLU A 68 22.82 -40.32 -27.73
CA GLU A 68 22.94 -39.72 -26.40
C GLU A 68 22.43 -38.27 -26.46
N ALA A 69 21.68 -37.86 -25.45
CA ALA A 69 21.19 -36.51 -25.30
C ALA A 69 22.36 -35.54 -25.21
N THR A 70 22.32 -34.49 -26.01
CA THR A 70 23.28 -33.38 -25.94
C THR A 70 22.68 -32.19 -25.20
N GLU A 71 23.51 -31.21 -24.83
CA GLU A 71 23.02 -29.96 -24.25
C GLU A 71 21.98 -29.28 -25.16
N ALA A 72 22.17 -29.36 -26.47
CA ALA A 72 21.23 -28.81 -27.45
C ALA A 72 19.88 -29.53 -27.43
N ASP A 73 19.85 -30.82 -27.09
CA ASP A 73 18.61 -31.57 -26.95
C ASP A 73 17.87 -31.18 -25.68
N VAL A 74 18.60 -30.99 -24.57
CA VAL A 74 18.03 -30.50 -23.31
C VAL A 74 17.45 -29.11 -23.51
N GLU A 75 18.20 -28.15 -24.06
CA GLU A 75 17.71 -26.77 -24.23
C GLU A 75 16.59 -26.65 -25.29
N ALA A 76 16.51 -27.58 -26.23
CA ALA A 76 15.44 -27.63 -27.23
C ALA A 76 14.15 -28.30 -26.71
N ASP A 77 14.20 -29.01 -25.58
CA ASP A 77 13.02 -29.56 -24.93
C ASP A 77 12.15 -28.44 -24.32
N ASP A 78 10.82 -28.60 -24.41
CA ASP A 78 9.85 -27.60 -23.94
C ASP A 78 10.02 -27.26 -22.44
N PHE A 79 10.51 -28.24 -21.66
CA PHE A 79 10.76 -28.11 -20.23
C PHE A 79 12.24 -28.24 -19.86
N LYS A 80 13.14 -28.06 -20.83
CA LYS A 80 14.58 -28.13 -20.62
C LYS A 80 15.05 -29.43 -19.96
N GLY A 81 14.43 -30.56 -20.32
CA GLY A 81 14.76 -31.87 -19.77
C GLY A 81 14.24 -32.14 -18.35
N LEU A 82 13.49 -31.22 -17.74
CA LEU A 82 12.92 -31.42 -16.40
C LEU A 82 11.82 -32.49 -16.38
N GLY A 83 11.04 -32.56 -17.46
CA GLY A 83 9.85 -33.40 -17.55
C GLY A 83 8.67 -32.90 -16.70
N LEU A 84 7.50 -33.47 -16.96
CA LEU A 84 6.23 -32.97 -16.42
C LEU A 84 6.15 -33.03 -14.89
N LYS A 85 6.69 -34.06 -14.25
CA LYS A 85 6.61 -34.19 -12.78
C LYS A 85 7.34 -33.08 -12.04
N GLU A 86 8.55 -32.75 -12.49
CA GLU A 86 9.37 -31.73 -11.85
C GLU A 86 8.79 -30.34 -12.10
N VAL A 87 8.33 -30.06 -13.32
CA VAL A 87 7.65 -28.79 -13.65
C VAL A 87 6.39 -28.59 -12.80
N VAL A 88 5.58 -29.63 -12.63
CA VAL A 88 4.39 -29.56 -11.76
C VAL A 88 4.78 -29.33 -10.30
N ALA A 89 5.83 -29.98 -9.80
CA ALA A 89 6.31 -29.75 -8.43
C ALA A 89 6.78 -28.29 -8.23
N GLN A 90 7.48 -27.72 -9.22
CA GLN A 90 7.88 -26.31 -9.19
C GLN A 90 6.68 -25.35 -9.24
N HIS A 91 5.66 -25.68 -10.03
CA HIS A 91 4.41 -24.91 -10.04
C HIS A 91 3.66 -24.99 -8.71
N ASP A 92 3.58 -26.17 -8.09
CA ASP A 92 2.93 -26.35 -6.78
C ASP A 92 3.63 -25.50 -5.71
N GLN A 93 4.96 -25.50 -5.69
CA GLN A 93 5.73 -24.63 -4.79
C GLN A 93 5.49 -23.16 -5.08
N SER A 94 5.55 -22.75 -6.36
CA SER A 94 5.32 -21.35 -6.76
C SER A 94 3.92 -20.87 -6.39
N LEU A 95 2.90 -21.73 -6.50
CA LEU A 95 1.53 -21.42 -6.11
C LEU A 95 1.38 -21.31 -4.59
N ALA A 96 2.08 -22.15 -3.82
CA ALA A 96 2.12 -22.04 -2.36
C ALA A 96 2.74 -20.71 -1.91
N ASP A 97 3.92 -20.36 -2.44
CA ASP A 97 4.63 -19.13 -2.14
C ASP A 97 3.80 -17.88 -2.54
N LEU A 98 3.15 -17.93 -3.71
CA LEU A 98 2.27 -16.86 -4.16
C LEU A 98 1.04 -16.71 -3.24
N THR A 99 0.47 -17.82 -2.78
CA THR A 99 -0.68 -17.80 -1.85
C THR A 99 -0.30 -17.18 -0.52
N GLU A 100 0.88 -17.52 0.02
CA GLU A 100 1.41 -16.91 1.25
C GLU A 100 1.57 -15.39 1.08
N THR A 101 2.23 -14.97 -0.01
CA THR A 101 2.42 -13.54 -0.33
C THR A 101 1.10 -12.78 -0.45
N VAL A 102 0.08 -13.38 -1.08
CA VAL A 102 -1.25 -12.77 -1.21
C VAL A 102 -1.95 -12.63 0.15
N ASN A 103 -1.79 -13.60 1.03
CA ASN A 103 -2.34 -13.54 2.38
C ASN A 103 -1.68 -12.42 3.21
N GLU A 104 -0.35 -12.34 3.17
CA GLU A 104 0.40 -11.25 3.84
C GLU A 104 -0.04 -9.87 3.34
N ASN A 105 -0.19 -9.71 2.02
CA ASN A 105 -0.67 -8.47 1.42
C ASN A 105 -2.12 -8.15 1.85
N SER A 106 -2.96 -9.16 1.97
CA SER A 106 -4.35 -9.00 2.42
C SER A 106 -4.40 -8.51 3.87
N GLU A 107 -3.57 -9.05 4.76
CA GLU A 107 -3.44 -8.55 6.14
C GLU A 107 -2.90 -7.12 6.20
N ALA A 108 -1.90 -6.80 5.37
CA ALA A 108 -1.35 -5.45 5.28
C ALA A 108 -2.39 -4.42 4.82
N LEU A 109 -3.25 -4.80 3.87
CA LEU A 109 -4.38 -3.96 3.43
C LEU A 109 -5.40 -3.72 4.55
N VAL A 110 -5.73 -4.75 5.34
CA VAL A 110 -6.63 -4.60 6.50
C VAL A 110 -6.03 -3.64 7.54
N LYS A 111 -4.74 -3.78 7.85
CA LYS A 111 -4.04 -2.86 8.78
C LYS A 111 -4.02 -1.43 8.23
N THR A 112 -3.78 -1.26 6.94
CA THR A 112 -3.81 0.05 6.26
C THR A 112 -5.19 0.68 6.34
N ALA A 113 -6.25 -0.10 6.10
CA ALA A 113 -7.62 0.39 6.19
C ALA A 113 -7.99 0.85 7.61
N ALA A 114 -7.52 0.14 8.65
CA ALA A 114 -7.70 0.56 10.04
C ALA A 114 -7.04 1.92 10.31
N VAL A 115 -5.76 2.08 9.94
CA VAL A 115 -5.03 3.35 10.09
C VAL A 115 -5.71 4.49 9.33
N VAL A 116 -6.20 4.25 8.11
CA VAL A 116 -6.92 5.27 7.33
C VAL A 116 -8.22 5.69 8.01
N ASN A 117 -8.95 4.75 8.63
CA ASN A 117 -10.15 5.06 9.39
C ASN A 117 -9.86 5.91 10.63
N ASP A 118 -8.80 5.59 11.36
CA ASP A 118 -8.35 6.37 12.52
C ASP A 118 -7.97 7.80 12.11
N ILE A 119 -7.15 7.95 11.06
CA ILE A 119 -6.78 9.26 10.50
C ILE A 119 -8.02 10.04 10.06
N SER A 120 -9.02 9.38 9.45
CA SER A 120 -10.26 10.02 9.04
C SER A 120 -11.07 10.56 10.23
N ALA A 121 -11.07 9.85 11.35
CA ALA A 121 -11.68 10.31 12.59
C ALA A 121 -10.93 11.54 13.16
N ASP A 122 -9.60 11.47 13.22
CA ASP A 122 -8.76 12.58 13.71
C ASP A 122 -8.92 13.84 12.86
N VAL A 123 -8.95 13.71 11.53
CA VAL A 123 -9.15 14.85 10.62
C VAL A 123 -10.52 15.51 10.85
N LYS A 124 -11.57 14.72 11.08
CA LYS A 124 -12.91 15.27 11.40
C LYS A 124 -12.89 16.00 12.74
N ALA A 125 -12.27 15.43 13.77
CA ALA A 125 -12.13 16.08 15.08
C ALA A 125 -11.34 17.40 14.98
N ASN A 126 -10.23 17.39 14.26
CA ASN A 126 -9.43 18.60 14.01
C ASN A 126 -10.22 19.66 13.24
N THR A 127 -11.00 19.25 12.24
CA THR A 127 -11.86 20.17 11.48
C THR A 127 -12.90 20.85 12.40
N ALA A 128 -13.51 20.09 13.31
CA ALA A 128 -14.46 20.63 14.29
C ALA A 128 -13.77 21.60 15.27
N ALA A 129 -12.62 21.23 15.83
CA ALA A 129 -11.85 22.06 16.75
C ALA A 129 -11.38 23.38 16.09
N ILE A 130 -10.96 23.33 14.82
CA ILE A 130 -10.64 24.54 14.03
C ILE A 130 -11.88 25.44 13.90
N GLY A 131 -13.05 24.86 13.65
CA GLY A 131 -14.32 25.59 13.60
C GLY A 131 -14.64 26.30 14.91
N GLU A 132 -14.53 25.61 16.04
CA GLU A 132 -14.74 26.16 17.38
C GLU A 132 -13.75 27.27 17.72
N ASN A 133 -12.45 27.05 17.43
CA ASN A 133 -11.41 28.06 17.64
C ASN A 133 -11.67 29.32 16.81
N LYS A 134 -12.09 29.17 15.55
CA LYS A 134 -12.45 30.31 14.70
C LYS A 134 -13.63 31.09 15.28
N ALA A 135 -14.67 30.40 15.77
CA ALA A 135 -15.81 31.04 16.42
C ALA A 135 -15.43 31.74 17.73
N ALA A 136 -14.52 31.15 18.52
CA ALA A 136 -14.02 31.76 19.75
C ALA A 136 -13.18 33.01 19.49
N ILE A 137 -12.30 32.97 18.47
CA ILE A 137 -11.50 34.13 18.04
C ILE A 137 -12.42 35.27 17.59
N ALA A 138 -13.47 34.98 16.84
CA ALA A 138 -14.42 36.00 16.36
C ALA A 138 -15.20 36.73 17.47
N LYS A 139 -15.23 36.20 18.70
CA LYS A 139 -15.88 36.84 19.86
C LYS A 139 -14.96 37.75 20.67
N LYS A 140 -13.65 37.71 20.43
CA LYS A 140 -12.68 38.55 21.16
C LYS A 140 -12.68 39.96 20.60
N ALA A 141 -12.35 40.93 21.45
CA ALA A 141 -12.13 42.30 21.00
C ALA A 141 -11.01 42.33 19.97
N ASP A 142 -11.23 43.04 18.87
CA ASP A 142 -10.20 43.28 17.89
C ASP A 142 -9.25 44.41 18.34
N GLN A 143 -8.15 44.57 17.60
CA GLN A 143 -7.15 45.60 17.90
C GLN A 143 -7.78 47.00 17.90
N THR A 144 -8.71 47.29 16.97
CA THR A 144 -9.40 48.58 16.86
C THR A 144 -10.21 48.91 18.12
N ALA A 145 -10.96 47.95 18.66
CA ALA A 145 -11.73 48.13 19.87
C ALA A 145 -10.83 48.38 21.09
N LEU A 146 -9.68 47.69 21.16
CA LEU A 146 -8.69 47.89 22.22
C LEU A 146 -8.02 49.27 22.10
N ASP A 147 -7.66 49.69 20.89
CA ASP A 147 -7.06 51.00 20.61
C ASP A 147 -8.02 52.13 21.00
N ALA A 148 -9.30 52.02 20.64
CA ALA A 148 -10.33 52.99 21.02
C ALA A 148 -10.54 53.09 22.55
N VAL A 149 -10.41 51.98 23.27
CA VAL A 149 -10.45 51.99 24.74
C VAL A 149 -9.19 52.68 25.29
N SER A 150 -8.02 52.38 24.74
CA SER A 150 -6.74 52.99 25.14
C SER A 150 -6.74 54.51 24.96
N GLU A 151 -7.26 54.99 23.83
CA GLU A 151 -7.43 56.42 23.56
C GLU A 151 -8.35 57.09 24.60
N LYS A 152 -9.49 56.45 24.92
CA LYS A 152 -10.42 56.95 25.95
C LYS A 152 -9.79 56.98 27.33
N VAL A 153 -8.99 55.97 27.70
CA VAL A 153 -8.26 55.93 28.98
C VAL A 153 -7.28 57.10 29.04
N THR A 154 -6.50 57.31 27.98
CA THR A 154 -5.54 58.42 27.88
C THR A 154 -6.23 59.79 28.00
N ALA A 155 -7.38 59.95 27.33
CA ALA A 155 -8.19 61.17 27.41
C ALA A 155 -8.72 61.41 28.83
N ASN A 156 -9.21 60.36 29.49
CA ASN A 156 -9.68 60.44 30.88
C ASN A 156 -8.55 60.78 31.86
N GLU A 157 -7.37 60.17 31.70
CA GLU A 157 -6.19 60.45 32.52
C GLU A 157 -5.80 61.94 32.42
N THR A 158 -5.78 62.48 31.20
CA THR A 158 -5.53 63.91 30.95
C THR A 158 -6.59 64.80 31.61
N ALA A 159 -7.88 64.45 31.48
CA ALA A 159 -8.98 65.24 32.05
C ALA A 159 -8.96 65.24 33.59
N ILE A 160 -8.56 64.12 34.21
CA ILE A 160 -8.39 64.02 35.67
C ILE A 160 -7.23 64.89 36.12
N ALA A 161 -6.07 64.83 35.44
CA ALA A 161 -4.91 65.66 35.77
C ALA A 161 -5.25 67.16 35.75
N THR A 162 -5.98 67.63 34.73
CA THR A 162 -6.40 69.03 34.64
C THR A 162 -7.39 69.44 35.75
N LYS A 163 -8.36 68.57 36.10
CA LYS A 163 -9.31 68.88 37.20
C LYS A 163 -8.68 68.80 38.59
N ALA A 164 -7.66 67.96 38.74
CA ALA A 164 -6.88 67.84 39.97
C ALA A 164 -5.89 68.98 40.14
N ASP A 165 -5.76 69.88 39.15
CA ASP A 165 -4.88 71.04 39.22
C ASP A 165 -5.25 71.92 40.42
N LYS A 166 -4.44 71.77 41.47
CA LYS A 166 -4.64 72.36 42.80
C LYS A 166 -4.32 73.85 42.79
N THR A 167 -3.78 74.38 41.70
CA THR A 167 -3.36 75.79 41.59
C THR A 167 -4.50 76.78 41.85
N GLU A 168 -5.71 76.51 41.39
CA GLU A 168 -6.86 77.38 41.69
C GLU A 168 -7.27 77.30 43.17
N LEU A 169 -7.19 76.11 43.77
CA LEU A 169 -7.43 75.93 45.20
C LEU A 169 -6.38 76.65 46.04
N ASP A 170 -5.11 76.57 45.63
CA ASP A 170 -3.98 77.23 46.28
C ASP A 170 -4.10 78.76 46.19
N LYS A 171 -4.54 79.29 45.04
CA LYS A 171 -4.86 80.73 44.88
C LYS A 171 -5.97 81.17 45.84
N VAL A 172 -7.05 80.41 45.95
CA VAL A 172 -8.13 80.71 46.90
C VAL A 172 -7.62 80.64 48.33
N SER A 173 -6.84 79.62 48.68
CA SER A 173 -6.22 79.47 50.00
C SER A 173 -5.30 80.66 50.34
N GLY A 174 -4.52 81.13 49.36
CA GLY A 174 -3.70 82.34 49.50
C GLY A 174 -4.55 83.58 49.78
N LYS A 175 -5.60 83.82 48.99
CA LYS A 175 -6.54 84.95 49.22
C LYS A 175 -7.23 84.88 50.58
N VAL A 176 -7.59 83.68 51.04
CA VAL A 176 -8.18 83.47 52.38
C VAL A 176 -7.16 83.87 53.45
N THR A 177 -5.91 83.42 53.32
CA THR A 177 -4.81 83.77 54.24
C THR A 177 -4.56 85.28 54.29
N ASP A 178 -4.55 85.94 53.13
CA ASP A 178 -4.39 87.40 53.02
C ASP A 178 -5.54 88.14 53.73
N ASN A 179 -6.78 87.70 53.51
CA ASN A 179 -7.96 88.27 54.15
C ASN A 179 -7.94 88.10 55.68
N GLU A 180 -7.58 86.91 56.16
CA GLU A 180 -7.45 86.60 57.58
C GLU A 180 -6.42 87.53 58.26
N THR A 181 -5.28 87.74 57.61
CA THR A 181 -4.24 88.68 58.07
C THR A 181 -4.74 90.14 58.11
N ALA A 182 -5.47 90.58 57.08
CA ALA A 182 -6.01 91.94 57.02
C ALA A 182 -7.07 92.20 58.10
N ILE A 183 -7.93 91.21 58.37
CA ILE A 183 -8.94 91.27 59.43
C ILE A 183 -8.26 91.38 60.80
N GLY A 184 -7.25 90.56 61.09
CA GLY A 184 -6.52 90.62 62.36
C GLY A 184 -5.87 91.98 62.62
N LYS A 185 -5.27 92.60 61.59
CA LYS A 185 -4.73 93.97 61.69
C LYS A 185 -5.82 95.00 62.00
N LYS A 186 -6.98 94.91 61.35
CA LYS A 186 -8.11 95.83 61.59
C LYS A 186 -8.71 95.66 62.98
N ALA A 187 -8.87 94.44 63.47
CA ALA A 187 -9.37 94.16 64.82
C ALA A 187 -8.45 94.79 65.89
N ASN A 188 -7.14 94.61 65.76
CA ASN A 188 -6.17 95.20 66.69
C ASN A 188 -6.13 96.74 66.65
N SER A 189 -6.56 97.36 65.54
CA SER A 189 -6.67 98.83 65.45
C SER A 189 -7.99 99.38 66.03
N ALA A 190 -9.01 98.54 66.25
CA ALA A 190 -10.30 98.94 66.80
C ALA A 190 -10.34 98.90 68.34
N ASP A 191 -9.45 98.15 68.99
CA ASP A 191 -9.31 98.05 70.46
C ASP A 191 -8.46 99.17 71.10
N VAL A 192 -8.08 100.22 70.35
CA VAL A 192 -7.24 101.33 70.82
C VAL A 192 -8.04 102.62 71.09
N TYR A 193 -9.32 102.51 71.44
CA TYR A 193 -10.14 103.65 71.91
C TYR A 193 -10.68 103.42 73.31
#